data_AF-A0A7C1VPQ3-F1
#
_entry.id   AF-A0A7C1VPQ3-F1
#
_cell.length_a   1.000
_cell.length_b   1.000
_cell.length_c   1.000
_cell.angle_alpha   90.00
_cell.angle_beta   90.00
_cell.angle_gamma   90.00
#
_symmetry.space_group_name_H-M   'P 1'
#
loop_
_entity.id
_entity.type
_entity.pdbx_description
1 polymer ?
#
loop_
_entity_poly.entity_id
_entity_poly.type
_entity_poly.pdbx_seq_one_letter_code
_entity_poly.pdbx_strand_id
1 'polypeptide(L)'
;MSENSPAKKTFQQRADEFIAVANQQVPESSVDDVNTSILFSAARFNAFSVARSVESADKLQAEKQAAIKFFTQRYTEMLEQNFDEYISRFESYTQK
;
A
#
# COMPACT_ATOMS: atom_id res chain seq x y z
N MET A 1 27.26 22.05 16.08
CA MET A 1 25.83 22.15 15.74
C MET A 1 25.60 21.34 14.46
N SER A 2 25.21 20.07 14.57
CA SER A 2 24.86 19.24 13.39
C SER A 2 23.34 19.14 13.33
N GLU A 3 22.70 20.17 12.80
CA GLU A 3 21.26 20.19 12.54
C GLU A 3 21.04 19.99 11.04
N ASN A 4 21.14 18.74 10.58
CA ASN A 4 20.57 18.37 9.28
C ASN A 4 20.21 16.88 9.27
N SER A 5 19.47 16.44 10.28
CA SER A 5 18.74 15.17 10.18
C SER A 5 17.59 15.39 9.20
N PRO A 6 17.49 14.65 8.08
CA PRO A 6 16.37 14.80 7.16
C PRO A 6 15.06 14.55 7.90
N ALA A 7 14.09 15.45 7.72
CA ALA A 7 12.77 15.34 8.34
C ALA A 7 12.14 13.98 8.01
N LYS A 8 11.60 13.29 9.02
CA LYS A 8 10.95 11.99 8.86
C LYS A 8 9.73 12.15 7.95
N LYS A 9 9.71 11.42 6.83
CA LYS A 9 8.56 11.42 5.89
C LYS A 9 7.26 11.08 6.61
N THR A 10 6.16 11.74 6.23
CA THR A 10 4.81 11.39 6.71
C THR A 10 4.34 10.07 6.09
N PHE A 11 3.21 9.53 6.57
CA PHE A 11 2.59 8.36 5.94
C PHE A 11 2.19 8.66 4.49
N GLN A 12 1.54 9.81 4.25
CA GLN A 12 1.10 10.25 2.93
C GLN A 12 2.28 10.38 1.97
N GLN A 13 3.36 11.06 2.39
CA GLN A 13 4.55 11.21 1.55
C GLN A 13 5.17 9.87 1.14
N ARG A 14 5.14 8.86 2.03
CA ARG A 14 5.62 7.51 1.66
C ARG A 14 4.65 6.80 0.70
N ALA A 15 3.34 6.99 0.87
CA ALA A 15 2.36 6.42 -0.06
C ALA A 15 2.50 7.04 -1.46
N ASP A 16 2.65 8.36 -1.54
CA ASP A 16 2.82 9.10 -2.79
C ASP A 16 4.06 8.64 -3.56
N GLU A 17 5.14 8.27 -2.87
CA GLU A 17 6.34 7.72 -3.50
C GLU A 17 6.07 6.38 -4.22
N PHE A 18 5.22 5.52 -3.66
CA PHE A 18 4.80 4.30 -4.35
C PHE A 18 3.90 4.59 -5.55
N ILE A 19 2.97 5.55 -5.41
CA ILE A 19 2.11 5.99 -6.51
C ILE A 19 2.93 6.62 -7.64
N ALA A 20 3.97 7.41 -7.32
CA ALA A 20 4.86 7.99 -8.31
C ALA A 20 5.56 6.91 -9.16
N VAL A 21 6.02 5.82 -8.52
CA VAL A 21 6.61 4.67 -9.22
C VAL A 21 5.58 3.96 -10.09
N ALA A 22 4.36 3.76 -9.59
CA ALA A 22 3.28 3.17 -10.39
C ALA A 22 2.97 4.01 -11.64
N ASN A 23 2.86 5.34 -11.48
CA ASN A 23 2.59 6.26 -12.58
C ASN A 23 3.68 6.24 -13.67
N GLN A 24 4.93 5.93 -13.31
CA GLN A 24 6.02 5.76 -14.28
C GLN A 24 5.89 4.48 -15.11
N GLN A 25 5.19 3.45 -14.61
CA GLN A 25 5.03 2.17 -15.31
C GLN A 25 3.80 2.16 -16.25
N VAL A 26 2.79 2.98 -15.96
CA VAL A 26 1.55 3.04 -16.76
C VAL A 26 1.78 3.28 -18.26
N PRO A 27 2.69 4.18 -18.70
CA PRO A 27 2.91 4.42 -20.14
C PRO A 27 3.39 3.20 -20.94
N GLU A 28 4.04 2.24 -20.29
CA GLU A 28 4.56 1.02 -20.92
C GLU A 28 3.67 -0.21 -20.65
N SER A 29 2.52 -0.01 -20.00
CA SER A 29 1.60 -1.07 -19.56
C SER A 29 0.15 -0.55 -19.53
N SER A 30 -0.70 -1.14 -18.68
CA SER A 30 -2.05 -0.67 -18.41
C SER A 30 -2.21 -0.30 -16.94
N VAL A 31 -3.20 0.54 -16.62
CA VAL A 31 -3.54 0.86 -15.22
C VAL A 31 -3.88 -0.42 -14.46
N ASP A 32 -4.58 -1.38 -15.09
CA ASP A 32 -4.98 -2.64 -14.47
C ASP A 32 -3.78 -3.55 -14.16
N ASP A 33 -2.81 -3.65 -15.08
CA ASP A 33 -1.58 -4.44 -14.87
C ASP A 33 -0.70 -3.83 -13.79
N VAL A 34 -0.55 -2.50 -13.79
CA VAL A 34 0.21 -1.77 -12.77
C VAL A 34 -0.50 -1.90 -11.42
N ASN A 35 -1.82 -1.79 -11.35
CA ASN A 35 -2.58 -1.98 -10.12
C ASN A 35 -2.42 -3.41 -9.57
N THR A 36 -2.47 -4.43 -10.44
CA THR A 36 -2.19 -5.83 -10.07
C THR A 36 -0.76 -5.96 -9.51
N SER A 37 0.20 -5.27 -10.11
CA SER A 37 1.59 -5.25 -9.65
C SER A 37 1.74 -4.57 -8.29
N ILE A 38 1.00 -3.49 -8.02
CA ILE A 38 0.95 -2.84 -6.69
C ILE A 38 0.39 -3.79 -5.65
N LEU A 39 -0.73 -4.45 -5.92
CA LEU A 39 -1.35 -5.43 -5.01
C LEU A 39 -0.36 -6.54 -4.64
N PHE A 40 0.32 -7.10 -5.63
CA PHE A 40 1.30 -8.15 -5.39
C PHE A 40 2.53 -7.63 -4.65
N SER A 41 2.99 -6.41 -4.95
CA SER A 41 4.12 -5.77 -4.26
C SER A 41 3.80 -5.55 -2.78
N ALA A 42 2.60 -5.07 -2.46
CA ALA A 42 2.13 -4.92 -1.09
C ALA A 42 2.07 -6.28 -0.38
N ALA A 43 1.52 -7.32 -1.02
CA ALA A 43 1.47 -8.67 -0.46
C ALA A 43 2.88 -9.22 -0.14
N ARG A 44 3.85 -9.04 -1.04
CA ARG A 44 5.24 -9.47 -0.82
C ARG A 44 5.90 -8.73 0.35
N PHE A 45 5.71 -7.41 0.42
CA PHE A 45 6.29 -6.61 1.49
C PHE A 45 5.66 -6.95 2.85
N ASN A 46 4.35 -7.14 2.89
CA ASN A 46 3.63 -7.56 4.09
C ASN A 46 4.10 -8.94 4.58
N ALA A 47 4.21 -9.92 3.68
CA ALA A 47 4.72 -11.25 4.02
C ALA A 47 6.17 -11.19 4.56
N PHE A 48 7.04 -10.40 3.90
CA PHE A 48 8.39 -10.14 4.38
C PHE A 48 8.39 -9.51 5.79
N SER A 49 7.48 -8.57 6.07
CA SER A 49 7.38 -7.89 7.36
C SER A 49 7.04 -8.83 8.52
N VAL A 50 6.27 -9.88 8.27
CA VAL A 50 5.94 -10.92 9.26
C VAL A 50 7.06 -11.94 9.37
N ALA A 51 7.64 -12.36 8.25
CA ALA A 51 8.75 -13.30 8.24
C ALA A 51 9.94 -12.81 9.07
N ARG A 52 10.22 -11.50 9.04
CA ARG A 52 11.28 -10.87 9.85
C ARG A 52 10.92 -10.63 11.32
N SER A 53 9.67 -10.82 11.72
CA SER A 53 9.21 -10.65 13.12
C SER A 53 9.14 -11.96 13.90
N VAL A 54 9.45 -13.09 13.26
CA VAL A 54 9.43 -14.42 13.85
C VAL A 54 10.79 -15.11 13.68
N GLU A 55 11.07 -16.09 14.52
CA GLU A 55 12.40 -16.73 14.60
C GLU A 55 12.48 -18.07 13.86
N SER A 56 11.35 -18.60 13.38
CA SER A 56 11.30 -19.91 12.72
C SER A 56 10.17 -20.00 11.70
N ALA A 57 10.31 -20.97 10.79
CA ALA A 57 9.28 -21.29 9.80
C ALA A 57 7.98 -21.77 10.46
N ASP A 58 8.05 -22.53 11.55
CA ASP A 58 6.86 -22.99 12.28
C ASP A 58 6.08 -21.83 12.88
N LYS A 59 6.78 -20.85 13.48
CA LYS A 59 6.16 -19.61 13.97
C LYS A 59 5.55 -18.82 12.82
N LEU A 60 6.25 -18.68 11.68
CA LEU A 60 5.69 -18.01 10.50
C LEU A 60 4.42 -18.69 9.99
N GLN A 61 4.42 -20.03 9.96
CA GLN A 61 3.26 -20.82 9.55
C GLN A 61 2.08 -20.64 10.50
N ALA A 62 2.33 -20.55 11.81
CA ALA A 62 1.31 -20.26 12.81
C ALA A 62 0.72 -18.84 12.68
N GLU A 63 1.57 -17.84 12.41
CA GLU A 63 1.16 -16.42 12.27
C GLU A 63 0.48 -16.12 10.93
N LYS A 64 0.70 -16.95 9.90
CA LYS A 64 0.27 -16.68 8.51
C LYS A 64 -1.19 -16.24 8.38
N GLN A 65 -2.12 -16.95 8.99
CA GLN A 65 -3.56 -16.66 8.83
C GLN A 65 -3.97 -15.38 9.56
N ALA A 66 -3.40 -15.14 10.75
CA ALA A 66 -3.64 -13.90 11.50
C ALA A 66 -3.10 -12.68 10.73
N ALA A 67 -1.90 -12.80 10.17
CA ALA A 67 -1.29 -11.77 9.34
C ALA A 67 -2.12 -11.47 8.08
N ILE A 68 -2.57 -12.50 7.35
CA ILE A 68 -3.43 -12.32 6.17
C ILE A 68 -4.67 -11.52 6.55
N LYS A 69 -5.39 -11.94 7.61
CA LYS A 69 -6.58 -11.25 8.09
C LYS A 69 -6.29 -9.78 8.45
N PHE A 70 -5.20 -9.53 9.15
CA PHE A 70 -4.81 -8.18 9.56
C PHE A 70 -4.59 -7.28 8.33
N PHE A 71 -3.78 -7.72 7.36
CA PHE A 71 -3.47 -6.90 6.20
C PHE A 71 -4.65 -6.70 5.25
N THR A 72 -5.49 -7.73 5.04
CA THR A 72 -6.66 -7.59 4.18
C THR A 72 -7.70 -6.66 4.80
N GLN A 73 -7.96 -6.76 6.11
CA GLN A 73 -8.88 -5.85 6.78
C GLN A 73 -8.41 -4.39 6.67
N ARG A 74 -7.11 -4.14 6.94
CA ARG A 74 -6.52 -2.80 6.81
C ARG A 74 -6.63 -2.27 5.39
N TYR A 75 -6.39 -3.12 4.40
CA TYR A 75 -6.54 -2.74 2.99
C TYR A 75 -7.99 -2.39 2.66
N THR A 76 -8.96 -3.18 3.09
CA THR A 76 -10.39 -2.91 2.91
C THR A 76 -10.79 -1.56 3.51
N GLU A 77 -10.42 -1.29 4.76
CA GLU A 77 -10.72 -0.01 5.43
C GLU A 77 -10.14 1.20 4.67
N MET A 78 -8.91 1.10 4.15
CA MET A 78 -8.30 2.17 3.36
C MET A 78 -8.95 2.32 1.99
N LEU A 79 -9.32 1.20 1.35
CA LEU A 79 -9.95 1.20 0.04
C LEU A 79 -11.35 1.82 0.11
N GLU A 80 -12.13 1.48 1.13
CA GLU A 80 -13.44 2.07 1.42
C GLU A 80 -13.33 3.60 1.57
N GLN A 81 -12.39 4.08 2.38
CA GLN A 81 -12.16 5.53 2.55
C GLN A 81 -11.85 6.25 1.23
N ASN A 82 -11.04 5.64 0.35
CA ASN A 82 -10.73 6.24 -0.95
C ASN A 82 -11.96 6.25 -1.87
N PHE A 83 -12.74 5.17 -1.90
CA PHE A 83 -13.98 5.14 -2.67
C PHE A 83 -15.00 6.15 -2.15
N ASP A 84 -15.17 6.26 -0.83
CA ASP A 84 -16.06 7.26 -0.22
C ASP A 84 -15.65 8.68 -0.61
N GLU A 85 -14.35 8.98 -0.65
CA GLU A 85 -13.84 10.27 -1.15
C GLU A 85 -14.22 10.50 -2.61
N TYR A 86 -13.99 9.52 -3.49
CA TYR A 86 -14.40 9.61 -4.90
C TYR A 86 -15.90 9.76 -5.07
N ILE A 87 -16.72 9.01 -4.32
CA ILE A 87 -18.18 9.07 -4.35
C ILE A 87 -18.65 10.47 -3.91
N SER A 88 -18.12 10.98 -2.80
CA SER A 88 -18.50 12.29 -2.26
C SER A 88 -18.21 13.46 -3.20
N ARG A 89 -17.24 13.29 -4.11
CA ARG A 89 -16.82 14.30 -5.07
C ARG A 89 -17.17 13.95 -6.51
N PHE A 90 -17.89 12.86 -6.74
CA PHE A 90 -18.06 12.29 -8.08
C PHE A 90 -18.66 13.31 -9.05
N GLU A 91 -19.73 13.99 -8.65
CA GLU A 91 -20.39 15.02 -9.47
C GLU A 91 -19.48 16.21 -9.79
N SER A 92 -18.55 16.56 -8.89
CA SER A 92 -17.58 17.64 -9.11
C SER A 92 -16.50 17.27 -10.14
N TYR A 93 -16.23 15.98 -10.33
CA TYR A 93 -15.30 15.48 -11.34
C TYR A 93 -15.97 15.30 -12.72
N THR A 94 -17.27 15.00 -12.76
CA THR A 94 -18.01 14.75 -14.00
C THR A 94 -18.64 16.00 -14.64
N GLN A 95 -18.61 17.15 -13.97
CA GLN A 95 -19.12 18.42 -14.50
C GLN A 95 -18.13 19.18 -15.43
N LYS A 96 -17.09 18.51 -15.94
CA LYS A 96 -16.18 19.07 -16.95
C LYS A 96 -16.50 18.59 -18.35
#